data_AF-A0A2G4E8B5-F1
#
_entry.id   AF-A0A2G4E8B5-F1
#
_cell.length_a   1.000
_cell.length_b   1.000
_cell.length_c   1.000
_cell.angle_alpha   90.00
_cell.angle_beta   90.00
_cell.angle_gamma   90.00
#
_symmetry.space_group_name_H-M   'P 1'
#
loop_
_entity.id
_entity.type
_entity.pdbx_description
1 polymer ?
#
loop_
_entity_poly.entity_id
_entity_poly.type
_entity_poly.pdbx_seq_one_letter_code
_entity_poly.pdbx_strand_id
1 'polypeptide(L)'
;MYVLITPRRQLGIALPKDQLSKIAPFKGDVQIVESQCSALGRITREAFILNSVSHAPDALPRLRDANVTSMGTQGLIISGIEQVEAAFYFQSWWCRFE
;
A
#
# COMPACT_ATOMS: atom_id res chain seq x y z
N MET A 1 5.68 -12.82 -0.92
CA MET A 1 5.05 -13.19 -2.21
C MET A 1 5.16 -12.03 -3.17
N TYR A 2 5.76 -12.22 -4.36
CA TYR A 2 5.85 -11.16 -5.36
C TYR A 2 4.51 -10.91 -6.04
N VAL A 3 4.10 -9.65 -6.07
CA VAL A 3 2.85 -9.19 -6.68
C VAL A 3 3.09 -7.93 -7.50
N LEU A 4 2.13 -7.60 -8.36
CA LEU A 4 2.07 -6.31 -9.05
C LEU A 4 1.15 -5.36 -8.29
N ILE A 5 1.72 -4.31 -7.70
CA ILE A 5 1.02 -3.32 -6.87
C ILE A 5 0.69 -2.08 -7.72
N THR A 6 -0.60 -1.74 -7.79
CA THR A 6 -1.06 -0.48 -8.39
C THR A 6 -1.81 0.35 -7.35
N PRO A 7 -1.31 1.53 -6.95
CA PRO A 7 -2.07 2.48 -6.14
C PRO A 7 -3.37 2.87 -6.83
N ARG A 8 -4.46 2.88 -6.08
CA ARG A 8 -5.82 3.15 -6.60
C ARG A 8 -6.37 4.51 -6.19
N ARG A 9 -5.67 5.19 -5.30
CA ARG A 9 -6.05 6.47 -4.74
C ARG A 9 -4.82 7.37 -4.67
N GLN A 10 -5.04 8.67 -4.78
CA GLN A 10 -4.04 9.71 -4.57
C GLN A 10 -4.61 10.72 -3.58
N LEU A 11 -3.95 10.89 -2.43
CA LEU A 11 -4.39 11.78 -1.35
C LEU A 11 -5.87 11.56 -0.97
N GLY A 12 -6.30 10.29 -0.86
CA GLY A 12 -7.68 9.95 -0.51
C GLY A 12 -8.65 9.82 -1.69
N ILE A 13 -8.31 10.40 -2.84
CA ILE A 13 -9.21 10.48 -4.00
C ILE A 13 -9.01 9.25 -4.89
N ALA A 14 -10.11 8.57 -5.23
CA ALA A 14 -10.07 7.44 -6.16
C ALA A 14 -9.61 7.88 -7.54
N LEU A 15 -8.60 7.19 -8.07
CA LEU A 15 -8.07 7.47 -9.40
C LEU A 15 -9.06 6.98 -10.48
N PRO A 16 -9.36 7.81 -11.48
CA PRO A 16 -10.15 7.42 -12.65
C PRO A 16 -9.55 6.23 -13.41
N LYS A 17 -10.40 5.43 -14.06
CA LYS A 17 -10.00 4.18 -14.74
C LYS A 17 -8.98 4.42 -15.86
N ASP A 18 -9.09 5.52 -16.59
CA ASP A 18 -8.19 5.93 -17.67
C ASP A 18 -6.80 6.37 -17.17
N GLN A 19 -6.70 6.81 -15.91
CA GLN A 19 -5.43 7.08 -15.26
C GLN A 19 -4.82 5.79 -14.71
N LEU A 20 -5.63 4.93 -14.09
CA LEU A 20 -5.19 3.64 -13.55
C LEU A 20 -4.51 2.74 -14.58
N SER A 21 -5.01 2.72 -15.82
CA SER A 21 -4.42 1.92 -16.89
C SER A 21 -3.04 2.39 -17.34
N LYS A 22 -2.65 3.64 -17.01
CA LYS A 22 -1.37 4.24 -17.38
C LYS A 22 -0.32 4.10 -16.27
N ILE A 23 -0.72 3.70 -15.06
CA ILE A 23 0.21 3.54 -13.94
C ILE A 23 0.97 2.23 -14.12
N ALA A 24 2.29 2.33 -14.30
CA ALA A 24 3.16 1.17 -14.24
C ALA A 24 3.08 0.55 -12.83
N PRO A 25 2.76 -0.74 -12.69
CA PRO A 25 2.70 -1.37 -11.38
C PRO A 25 4.10 -1.49 -10.77
N PHE A 26 4.17 -1.33 -9.45
CA PHE A 26 5.36 -1.70 -8.69
C PHE A 26 5.39 -3.22 -8.58
N LYS A 27 6.53 -3.85 -8.84
CA LYS A 27 6.73 -5.29 -8.60
C LYS A 27 7.49 -5.47 -7.30
N GLY A 28 6.96 -6.27 -6.38
CA GLY A 28 7.63 -6.47 -5.10
C GLY A 28 6.92 -7.44 -4.18
N ASP A 29 7.60 -7.78 -3.09
CA ASP A 29 7.04 -8.60 -2.02
C ASP A 29 6.26 -7.72 -1.05
N VAL A 30 4.94 -7.88 -1.01
CA VAL A 30 4.09 -7.12 -0.08
C VAL A 30 4.01 -7.84 1.25
N GLN A 31 4.38 -7.14 2.32
CA GLN A 31 4.30 -7.61 3.69
C GLN A 31 3.23 -6.83 4.45
N ILE A 32 2.51 -7.52 5.34
CA ILE A 32 1.62 -6.90 6.33
C ILE A 32 2.08 -7.38 7.70
N VAL A 33 2.53 -6.47 8.55
CA VAL A 33 3.06 -6.79 9.89
C VAL A 33 2.48 -5.84 10.93
N GLU A 34 2.50 -6.25 12.19
CA GLU A 34 2.23 -5.33 13.29
C GLU A 34 3.51 -4.59 13.65
N SER A 35 3.42 -3.26 13.76
CA SER A 35 4.54 -2.40 14.07
C SER A 35 4.09 -1.20 14.91
N GLN A 36 5.00 -0.68 15.73
CA GLN A 36 4.76 0.55 16.48
C GLN A 36 4.67 1.73 15.51
N CYS A 37 3.51 2.39 15.48
CA CYS A 37 3.30 3.60 14.72
C CYS A 37 3.47 4.82 15.64
N SER A 38 4.56 5.56 15.46
CA SER A 38 4.78 6.82 16.18
C SER A 38 3.70 7.86 15.86
N ALA A 39 3.32 7.96 14.59
CA ALA A 39 2.35 8.96 14.11
C ALA A 39 0.93 8.80 14.71
N LEU A 40 0.53 7.57 15.05
CA LEU A 40 -0.77 7.27 15.67
C LEU A 40 -0.66 6.91 17.16
N GLY A 41 0.56 6.90 17.72
CA GLY A 41 0.81 6.61 19.13
C GLY A 41 0.45 5.19 19.59
N ARG A 42 0.32 4.22 18.67
CA ARG A 42 -0.07 2.83 18.98
C ARG A 42 0.50 1.82 17.99
N ILE A 43 0.33 0.54 18.28
CA ILE A 43 0.61 -0.54 17.32
C ILE A 43 -0.44 -0.49 16.20
N THR A 44 0.04 -0.61 14.97
CA THR A 44 -0.80 -0.66 13.76
C THR A 44 -0.37 -1.83 12.89
N ARG A 45 -1.29 -2.35 12.08
CA ARG A 45 -0.94 -3.20 10.94
C ARG A 45 -0.39 -2.33 9.83
N GLU A 46 0.87 -2.50 9.47
CA GLU A 46 1.53 -1.78 8.39
C GLU A 46 1.65 -2.69 7.16
N ALA A 47 1.19 -2.21 6.01
CA ALA A 47 1.49 -2.82 4.71
C ALA A 47 2.57 -2.04 3.97
N PHE A 48 3.58 -2.73 3.48
CA PHE A 48 4.71 -2.15 2.75
C PHE A 48 5.31 -3.14 1.75
N ILE A 49 6.08 -2.62 0.78
CA ILE A 49 6.86 -3.45 -0.15
C ILE A 49 8.22 -3.70 0.49
N LEU A 50 8.54 -4.97 0.76
CA LEU A 50 9.82 -5.37 1.34
C LEU A 50 10.96 -4.99 0.40
N ASN A 51 11.90 -4.20 0.90
CA ASN A 51 13.14 -3.84 0.22
C ASN A 51 14.29 -4.69 0.75
N SER A 52 15.06 -5.33 -0.14
CA SER A 52 16.22 -6.15 0.23
C SER A 52 17.46 -5.32 0.56
N VAL A 53 17.47 -4.04 0.17
CA VAL A 53 18.57 -3.11 0.44
C VAL A 53 18.31 -2.37 1.75
N SER A 54 19.18 -2.57 2.74
CA SER A 54 19.09 -1.87 4.03
C SER A 54 19.13 -0.34 3.82
N HIS A 55 18.22 0.38 4.48
CA HIS A 55 18.09 1.85 4.47
C HIS A 55 17.62 2.50 3.16
N ALA A 56 17.29 1.74 2.12
CA ALA A 56 16.65 2.33 0.94
C ALA A 56 15.21 2.79 1.30
N PRO A 57 14.75 3.94 0.77
CA PRO A 57 13.38 4.39 0.99
C PRO A 57 12.38 3.39 0.42
N ASP A 58 11.20 3.31 1.04
CA ASP A 58 10.13 2.47 0.53
C ASP A 58 9.69 2.97 -0.86
N ALA A 59 9.47 2.05 -1.80
CA ALA A 59 9.02 2.39 -3.15
C ALA A 59 7.62 3.03 -3.19
N LEU A 60 6.80 2.70 -2.19
CA LEU A 60 5.51 3.32 -1.91
C LEU A 60 5.43 3.64 -0.42
N PRO A 61 4.81 4.78 -0.04
CA PRO A 61 4.54 5.07 1.36
C PRO A 61 3.75 3.94 2.03
N ARG A 62 4.07 3.59 3.28
CA ARG A 62 3.39 2.50 3.98
C ARG A 62 1.93 2.81 4.26
N LEU A 63 1.07 1.79 4.17
CA LEU A 63 -0.31 1.88 4.67
C LEU A 63 -0.34 1.48 6.14
N ARG A 64 -0.81 2.36 7.00
CA ARG A 64 -1.08 2.15 8.43
C ARG A 64 -2.53 1.69 8.63
N ASP A 65 -2.80 0.93 9.69
CA ASP A 65 -4.09 0.25 9.87
C ASP A 65 -4.55 -0.51 8.60
N ALA A 66 -3.57 -1.12 7.93
CA ALA A 66 -3.79 -1.81 6.68
C ALA A 66 -4.65 -3.06 6.89
N ASN A 67 -5.63 -3.24 5.99
CA ASN A 67 -6.50 -4.40 5.95
C ASN A 67 -6.69 -4.86 4.51
N VAL A 68 -6.83 -6.18 4.32
CA VAL A 68 -7.29 -6.74 3.05
C VAL A 68 -8.79 -6.50 2.95
N THR A 69 -9.19 -5.56 2.10
CA THR A 69 -10.61 -5.16 1.95
C THR A 69 -11.36 -5.98 0.89
N SER A 70 -10.63 -6.68 0.02
CA SER A 70 -11.20 -7.60 -0.96
C SER A 70 -10.12 -8.58 -1.41
N MET A 71 -10.51 -9.81 -1.74
CA MET A 71 -9.61 -10.85 -2.23
C MET A 71 -10.35 -11.74 -3.21
N GLY A 72 -9.66 -12.14 -4.28
CA GLY A 72 -10.12 -13.13 -5.23
C GLY A 72 -8.94 -13.87 -5.87
N THR A 73 -9.22 -14.71 -6.86
CA THR A 73 -8.20 -15.57 -7.49
C THR A 73 -7.06 -14.78 -8.13
N GLN A 74 -7.32 -13.57 -8.62
CA GLN A 74 -6.36 -12.76 -9.38
C GLN A 74 -5.58 -11.76 -8.51
N GLY A 75 -5.88 -11.69 -7.22
CA GLY A 75 -5.25 -10.73 -6.34
C GLY A 75 -6.15 -10.24 -5.21
N LEU A 76 -5.71 -9.17 -4.57
CA LEU A 76 -6.36 -8.59 -3.41
C LEU A 76 -6.24 -7.07 -3.40
N ILE A 77 -7.10 -6.43 -2.62
CA ILE A 77 -7.03 -5.00 -2.33
C ILE A 77 -6.60 -4.82 -0.88
N ILE A 78 -5.50 -4.11 -0.68
CA ILE A 78 -5.09 -3.64 0.64
C ILE A 78 -5.51 -2.19 0.76
N SER A 79 -6.22 -1.83 1.82
CA SER A 79 -6.55 -0.44 2.12
C SER A 79 -6.04 -0.05 3.50
N GLY A 80 -5.71 1.21 3.69
CA GLY A 80 -5.22 1.73 4.96
C GLY A 80 -4.99 3.23 4.88
N ILE A 81 -4.26 3.75 5.85
CA ILE A 81 -3.96 5.16 5.99
C ILE A 81 -2.51 5.41 5.59
N GLU A 82 -2.32 6.23 4.57
CA GLU A 82 -1.01 6.74 4.20
C GLU A 82 -0.80 8.10 4.86
N GLN A 83 0.38 8.30 5.44
CA GLN A 83 0.77 9.60 5.95
C GLN A 83 1.59 10.31 4.88
N VAL A 84 1.12 11.48 4.46
CA VAL A 84 1.85 12.40 3.58
C VAL A 84 2.04 13.70 4.34
N GLU A 85 3.30 14.00 4.67
CA GLU A 85 3.67 15.11 5.54
C GLU A 85 2.92 15.04 6.90
N ALA A 86 2.07 16.04 7.19
CA ALA A 86 1.28 16.13 8.42
C ALA A 86 -0.16 15.60 8.27
N ALA A 87 -0.54 15.13 7.07
CA ALA A 87 -1.89 14.70 6.76
C ALA A 87 -1.99 13.17 6.58
N PHE A 88 -3.16 12.64 6.93
CA PHE A 88 -3.50 11.24 6.80
C PHE A 88 -4.56 11.05 5.73
N TYR A 89 -4.26 10.20 4.75
CA TYR A 89 -5.13 9.93 3.62
C TYR A 89 -5.50 8.46 3.57
N PHE A 90 -6.78 8.17 3.34
CA PHE A 90 -7.20 6.80 3.05
C PHE A 90 -6.73 6.39 1.66
N GLN A 91 -5.87 5.37 1.61
CA GLN A 91 -5.31 4.87 0.37
C GLN A 91 -5.63 3.39 0.18
N SER A 92 -5.44 2.91 -1.03
CA SER A 92 -5.58 1.49 -1.33
C SER A 92 -4.72 1.05 -2.49
N TRP A 93 -4.25 -0.18 -2.42
CA TRP A 93 -3.44 -0.86 -3.41
C TRP A 93 -4.19 -2.03 -4.00
N TRP A 94 -4.19 -2.13 -5.33
CA TRP A 94 -4.58 -3.33 -6.04
C TRP A 94 -3.33 -4.19 -6.25
N CYS A 95 -3.26 -5.33 -5.56
CA CYS A 95 -2.13 -6.25 -5.58
C CYS A 95 -2.52 -7.49 -6.42
N ARG A 96 -2.01 -7.60 -7.65
CA ARG A 96 -2.25 -8.75 -8.53
C ARG A 96 -1.23 -9.85 -8.31
N PHE A 97 -1.70 -11.08 -8.32
CA PHE A 97 -0.82 -12.25 -8.42
C PHE A 97 -0.37 -12.40 -9.89
N GLU A 98 0.90 -12.72 -10.11
CA GLU A 98 1.42 -13.14 -11.43
C GLU A 98 1.25 -14.65 -11.60
#